data_AF-A0A949M9E1-F1
#
_entry.id   AF-A0A949M9E1-F1
#
_cell.length_a   1.000
_cell.length_b   1.000
_cell.length_c   1.000
_cell.angle_alpha   90.00
_cell.angle_beta   90.00
_cell.angle_gamma   90.00
#
_symmetry.space_group_name_H-M   'P 1'
#
loop_
_entity.id
_entity.type
_entity.pdbx_description
1 polymer ?
#
loop_
_entity_poly.entity_id
_entity_poly.type
_entity_poly.pdbx_seq_one_letter_code
_entity_poly.pdbx_strand_id
1 'polypeptide(L)'
;MSHFVFECNSDTYLDCMSHLVFASNTAWPLQVAQGDYLFLHHYETGVLLGLWIAKTNGARGLVPKLWRGRFPYQVMIEPAIARPRDVPREILTELGINPSAGRFEGLLDAFIGEKLANALLAQ
;
A
#
# COMPACT_ATOMS: atom_id res chain seq x y z
N MET A 1 8.48 12.25 -4.62
CA MET A 1 8.10 10.89 -4.22
C MET A 1 6.99 11.02 -3.22
N SER A 2 5.85 10.43 -3.52
CA SER A 2 4.65 10.42 -2.68
C SER A 2 4.52 9.06 -1.99
N HIS A 3 3.63 8.99 -1.01
CA HIS A 3 3.37 7.80 -0.22
C HIS A 3 1.88 7.47 -0.25
N PHE A 4 1.54 6.22 -0.56
CA PHE A 4 0.15 5.80 -0.68
C PHE A 4 -0.14 4.57 0.17
N VAL A 5 -1.39 4.45 0.64
CA VAL A 5 -1.88 3.25 1.32
C VAL A 5 -2.95 2.60 0.46
N PHE A 6 -2.73 1.34 0.13
CA PHE A 6 -3.77 0.46 -0.41
C PHE A 6 -4.36 -0.38 0.71
N GLU A 7 -5.59 -0.84 0.50
CA GLU A 7 -6.31 -1.67 1.47
C GLU A 7 -6.53 -3.08 0.90
N CYS A 8 -6.46 -4.08 1.76
CA CYS A 8 -6.73 -5.47 1.43
C CYS A 8 -7.36 -6.21 2.61
N ASN A 9 -7.80 -7.43 2.32
CA ASN A 9 -8.29 -8.39 3.29
C ASN A 9 -7.71 -9.78 3.01
N SER A 10 -8.14 -10.78 3.79
CA SER A 10 -7.66 -12.15 3.63
C SER A 10 -7.95 -12.71 2.23
N ASP A 11 -9.04 -12.29 1.59
CA ASP A 11 -9.43 -12.74 0.24
C ASP A 11 -8.55 -12.15 -0.87
N THR A 12 -8.02 -10.93 -0.70
CA THR A 12 -7.27 -10.22 -1.75
C THR A 12 -5.77 -10.17 -1.50
N TYR A 13 -5.32 -10.35 -0.26
CA TYR A 13 -3.92 -10.24 0.13
C TYR A 13 -3.00 -11.18 -0.66
N LEU A 14 -3.37 -12.46 -0.80
CA LEU A 14 -2.55 -13.44 -1.50
C LEU A 14 -2.37 -13.08 -2.97
N ASP A 15 -3.42 -12.58 -3.62
CA ASP A 15 -3.38 -12.11 -5.01
C ASP A 15 -2.47 -10.89 -5.14
N CYS A 16 -2.54 -9.92 -4.21
CA CYS A 16 -1.64 -8.75 -4.19
C CYS A 16 -0.17 -9.19 -4.18
N MET A 17 0.17 -10.16 -3.32
CA MET A 17 1.54 -10.64 -3.14
C MET A 17 2.01 -11.52 -4.31
N SER A 18 1.14 -12.39 -4.82
CA SER A 18 1.49 -13.35 -5.89
C SER A 18 1.65 -12.67 -7.25
N HIS A 19 0.87 -11.61 -7.50
CA HIS A 19 0.89 -10.87 -8.76
C HIS A 19 1.67 -9.56 -8.70
N LEU A 20 2.17 -9.17 -7.50
CA LEU A 20 2.87 -7.92 -7.27
C LEU A 20 2.13 -6.71 -7.84
N VAL A 21 0.87 -6.58 -7.43
CA VAL A 21 -0.03 -5.51 -7.88
C VAL A 21 -0.92 -5.06 -6.74
N PHE A 22 -1.01 -3.75 -6.56
CA PHE A 22 -2.01 -3.12 -5.70
C PHE A 22 -3.09 -2.47 -6.54
N ALA A 23 -4.30 -2.43 -6.00
CA ALA A 23 -5.46 -1.98 -6.76
C ALA A 23 -6.54 -1.35 -5.89
N SER A 24 -7.35 -0.51 -6.52
CA SER A 24 -8.55 0.09 -5.95
C SER A 24 -9.72 0.02 -6.92
N ASN A 25 -10.94 0.08 -6.38
CA ASN A 25 -12.17 0.25 -7.14
C ASN A 25 -12.45 1.72 -7.49
N THR A 26 -11.74 2.65 -6.86
CA THR A 26 -11.79 4.09 -7.12
C THR A 26 -10.53 4.55 -7.84
N ALA A 27 -10.63 5.69 -8.55
CA ALA A 27 -9.60 6.12 -9.49
C ALA A 27 -8.35 6.77 -8.87
N TRP A 28 -8.27 6.90 -7.54
CA TRP A 28 -7.14 7.57 -6.88
C TRP A 28 -5.77 6.97 -7.21
N PRO A 29 -5.60 5.64 -7.49
CA PRO A 29 -4.30 5.10 -7.86
C PRO A 29 -3.70 5.70 -9.12
N LEU A 30 -4.51 6.33 -9.99
CA LEU A 30 -4.01 7.03 -11.19
C LEU A 30 -3.08 8.21 -10.85
N GLN A 31 -3.04 8.65 -9.59
CA GLN A 31 -2.11 9.65 -9.10
C GLN A 31 -0.72 9.10 -8.75
N VAL A 32 -0.59 7.78 -8.63
CA VAL A 32 0.68 7.12 -8.28
C VAL A 32 1.65 7.23 -9.45
N ALA A 33 2.85 7.75 -9.18
CA ALA A 33 3.95 7.75 -10.12
C ALA A 33 4.88 6.56 -9.86
N GLN A 34 5.54 6.07 -10.91
CA GLN A 34 6.63 5.12 -10.79
C GLN A 34 7.70 5.70 -9.85
N GLY A 35 8.15 4.89 -8.90
CA GLY A 35 9.09 5.29 -7.84
C GLY A 35 8.44 5.74 -6.53
N ASP A 36 7.11 5.93 -6.48
CA ASP A 36 6.42 6.25 -5.22
C ASP A 36 6.41 5.06 -4.26
N TYR A 37 6.38 5.35 -2.95
CA TYR A 37 6.30 4.31 -1.94
C TYR A 37 4.86 3.95 -1.60
N LEU A 38 4.65 2.65 -1.41
CA LEU A 38 3.34 2.07 -1.23
C LEU A 38 3.32 1.20 0.03
N PHE A 39 2.27 1.39 0.82
CA PHE A 39 1.94 0.56 1.98
C PHE A 39 0.68 -0.24 1.68
N LEU A 40 0.50 -1.33 2.43
CA LEU A 40 -0.67 -2.18 2.34
C LEU A 40 -1.29 -2.34 3.72
N HIS A 41 -2.46 -1.76 3.91
CA HIS A 41 -3.28 -1.94 5.10
C HIS A 41 -4.13 -3.21 4.95
N HIS A 42 -3.96 -4.15 5.87
CA HIS A 42 -4.83 -5.32 5.97
C HIS A 42 -5.88 -5.07 7.05
N TYR A 43 -7.08 -4.64 6.64
CA TYR A 43 -8.05 -4.08 7.58
C TYR A 43 -8.66 -5.11 8.55
N GLU A 44 -8.73 -6.39 8.17
CA GLU A 44 -9.25 -7.45 9.06
C GLU A 44 -8.30 -7.78 10.21
N THR A 45 -6.99 -7.69 9.97
CA THR A 45 -5.95 -8.00 10.96
C THR A 45 -5.42 -6.75 11.65
N GLY A 46 -5.76 -5.56 11.15
CA GLY A 46 -5.36 -4.29 11.75
C GLY A 46 -3.86 -4.03 11.64
N VAL A 47 -3.23 -4.43 10.53
CA VAL A 47 -1.80 -4.19 10.29
C VAL A 47 -1.57 -3.29 9.08
N LEU A 48 -0.59 -2.41 9.18
CA LEU A 48 -0.08 -1.63 8.05
C LEU A 48 1.28 -2.21 7.65
N LEU A 49 1.37 -2.74 6.45
CA LEU A 49 2.55 -3.42 5.91
C LEU A 49 3.31 -2.48 4.97
N GLY A 50 4.62 -2.64 4.92
CA GLY A 50 5.48 -2.01 3.94
C GLY A 50 6.83 -2.71 3.86
N LEU A 51 7.73 -2.34 2.97
CA LEU A 51 7.64 -1.23 2.04
C LEU A 51 7.73 -1.76 0.61
N TRP A 52 6.84 -1.27 -0.26
CA TRP A 52 6.93 -1.48 -1.70
C TRP A 52 7.18 -0.17 -2.42
N ILE A 53 7.76 -0.28 -3.61
CA ILE A 53 7.92 0.84 -4.55
C ILE A 53 7.06 0.58 -5.80
N ALA A 54 6.45 1.64 -6.31
CA ALA A 54 5.67 1.61 -7.54
C ALA A 54 6.59 1.34 -8.74
N LYS A 55 6.43 0.18 -9.37
CA LYS A 55 7.16 -0.21 -10.58
C LYS A 55 6.60 0.44 -11.84
N THR A 56 5.34 0.85 -11.79
CA THR A 56 4.65 1.58 -12.87
C THR A 56 3.93 2.79 -12.31
N ASN A 57 3.57 3.73 -13.19
CA ASN A 57 2.50 4.66 -12.87
C ASN A 57 1.19 3.90 -12.62
N GLY A 58 0.26 4.53 -11.93
CA GLY A 58 -1.11 4.06 -11.83
C GLY A 58 -1.80 4.02 -13.19
N ALA A 59 -2.45 2.91 -13.48
CA ALA A 59 -3.15 2.72 -14.75
C ALA A 59 -4.39 1.84 -14.57
N ARG A 60 -5.24 1.82 -15.59
CA ARG A 60 -6.41 0.94 -15.62
C ARG A 60 -6.06 -0.40 -16.26
N GLY A 61 -6.36 -1.49 -15.56
CA GLY A 61 -6.33 -2.85 -16.12
C GLY A 61 -4.92 -3.35 -16.49
N LEU A 62 -3.94 -3.18 -15.60
CA LEU A 62 -2.61 -3.79 -15.76
C LEU A 62 -2.69 -5.32 -15.73
N VAL A 63 -3.55 -5.85 -14.86
CA VAL A 63 -3.95 -7.25 -14.72
C VAL A 63 -5.50 -7.32 -14.71
N PRO A 64 -6.16 -7.23 -15.88
CA PRO A 64 -7.60 -6.96 -15.98
C PRO A 64 -8.53 -7.96 -15.30
N LYS A 65 -8.12 -9.22 -15.17
CA LYS A 65 -8.97 -10.32 -14.65
C LYS A 65 -8.76 -10.59 -13.15
N LEU A 66 -7.77 -9.96 -12.53
CA LEU A 66 -7.48 -10.17 -11.12
C LEU A 66 -8.66 -9.72 -10.24
N TRP A 67 -8.93 -10.46 -9.17
CA TRP A 67 -10.11 -10.29 -8.32
C TRP A 67 -11.45 -10.26 -9.08
N ARG A 68 -11.54 -10.98 -10.21
CA ARG A 68 -12.69 -10.97 -11.14
C ARG A 68 -12.98 -9.58 -11.73
N GLY A 69 -11.96 -8.73 -11.83
CA GLY A 69 -12.06 -7.37 -12.38
C GLY A 69 -12.62 -6.32 -11.41
N ARG A 70 -12.75 -6.63 -10.12
CA ARG A 70 -13.34 -5.73 -9.12
C ARG A 70 -12.51 -4.46 -8.85
N PHE A 71 -11.20 -4.51 -9.06
CA PHE A 71 -10.27 -3.41 -8.77
C PHE A 71 -9.51 -3.02 -10.05
N PRO A 72 -10.09 -2.16 -10.90
CA PRO A 72 -9.54 -1.86 -12.22
C PRO A 72 -8.40 -0.84 -12.19
N TYR A 73 -8.26 -0.03 -11.15
CA TYR A 73 -7.18 0.96 -11.04
C TYR A 73 -6.03 0.34 -10.28
N GLN A 74 -4.90 0.15 -10.95
CA GLN A 74 -3.84 -0.76 -10.52
C GLN A 74 -2.47 -0.11 -10.63
N VAL A 75 -1.55 -0.58 -9.81
CA VAL A 75 -0.14 -0.23 -9.80
C VAL A 75 0.67 -1.51 -9.66
N MET A 76 1.60 -1.78 -10.59
CA MET A 76 2.57 -2.85 -10.38
C MET A 76 3.58 -2.41 -9.33
N ILE A 77 3.97 -3.32 -8.44
CA ILE A 77 4.84 -3.02 -7.31
C ILE A 77 6.07 -3.93 -7.31
N GLU A 78 7.08 -3.55 -6.55
CA GLU A 78 8.15 -4.45 -6.15
C GLU A 78 8.60 -4.15 -4.71
N PRO A 79 9.17 -5.13 -3.98
CA PRO A 79 9.64 -4.89 -2.62
C PRO A 79 10.74 -3.82 -2.59
N ALA A 80 10.58 -2.80 -1.75
CA ALA A 80 11.62 -1.80 -1.50
C ALA A 80 12.62 -2.26 -0.42
N ILE A 81 12.20 -3.22 0.40
CA ILE A 81 13.01 -3.89 1.42
C ILE A 81 13.00 -5.40 1.19
N ALA A 82 14.00 -6.11 1.74
CA ALA A 82 14.19 -7.55 1.50
C ALA A 82 12.96 -8.41 1.81
N ARG A 83 12.17 -8.03 2.83
CA ARG A 83 10.89 -8.66 3.18
C ARG A 83 9.93 -7.59 3.69
N PRO A 84 8.66 -7.57 3.24
CA PRO A 84 7.64 -6.72 3.84
C PRO A 84 7.50 -7.00 5.34
N ARG A 85 7.30 -5.95 6.13
CA ARG A 85 7.14 -5.99 7.58
C ARG A 85 5.99 -5.07 8.00
N ASP A 86 5.47 -5.33 9.18
CA ASP A 86 4.55 -4.43 9.86
C ASP A 86 5.27 -3.12 10.19
N VAL A 87 4.60 -1.99 9.96
CA VAL A 87 5.06 -0.72 10.51
C VAL A 87 5.08 -0.82 12.05
N PRO A 88 6.18 -0.42 12.72
CA PRO A 88 6.28 -0.47 14.17
C PRO A 88 5.12 0.26 14.87
N ARG A 89 4.56 -0.36 15.91
CA ARG A 89 3.41 0.18 16.67
C ARG A 89 3.74 1.49 17.35
N GLU A 90 5.00 1.68 17.74
CA GLU A 90 5.50 2.88 18.40
C GLU A 90 5.33 4.09 17.48
N ILE A 91 5.69 3.95 16.19
CA ILE A 91 5.57 5.01 15.18
C ILE A 91 4.10 5.28 14.86
N LEU A 92 3.28 4.24 14.74
CA LEU A 92 1.84 4.38 14.50
C LEU A 92 1.16 5.14 15.65
N THR A 93 1.52 4.82 16.90
CA THR A 93 0.98 5.48 18.11
C THR A 93 1.39 6.94 18.16
N GLU A 94 2.67 7.24 17.87
CA GLU A 94 3.18 8.61 17.82
C GLU A 94 2.44 9.47 16.78
N LEU A 95 2.08 8.87 15.65
CA LEU A 95 1.35 9.54 14.57
C LEU A 95 -0.18 9.56 14.76
N GLY A 96 -0.69 8.97 15.84
CA GLY A 96 -2.13 8.86 16.08
C GLY A 96 -2.86 7.93 15.08
N ILE A 97 -2.13 7.04 14.42
CA ILE A 97 -2.66 6.11 13.43
C ILE A 97 -3.06 4.81 14.14
N ASN A 98 -4.33 4.42 13.98
CA ASN A 98 -4.83 3.14 14.46
C ASN A 98 -5.30 2.30 13.27
N PRO A 99 -4.48 1.35 12.78
CA PRO A 99 -4.88 0.50 11.66
C PRO A 99 -6.09 -0.38 11.97
N SER A 100 -6.37 -0.69 13.24
CA SER A 100 -7.56 -1.45 13.63
C SER A 100 -8.85 -0.62 13.55
N ALA A 101 -8.76 0.71 13.51
CA ALA A 101 -9.91 1.60 13.31
C ALA A 101 -10.32 1.74 11.84
N GLY A 102 -9.55 1.17 10.90
CA GLY A 102 -10.02 0.87 9.56
C GLY A 102 -10.12 2.04 8.58
N ARG A 103 -9.30 3.10 8.71
CA ARG A 103 -9.34 4.23 7.77
C ARG A 103 -7.95 4.72 7.42
N PHE A 104 -7.58 4.54 6.15
CA PHE A 104 -6.50 5.29 5.52
C PHE A 104 -7.05 6.05 4.32
N GLU A 105 -6.59 7.28 4.14
CA GLU A 105 -6.72 7.93 2.83
C GLU A 105 -5.71 7.31 1.87
N GLY A 106 -6.06 7.21 0.58
CA GLY A 106 -5.20 6.59 -0.42
C GLY A 106 -3.84 7.30 -0.54
N LEU A 107 -3.82 8.62 -0.43
CA LEU A 107 -2.61 9.44 -0.36
C LEU A 107 -2.31 9.81 1.10
N LEU A 108 -1.08 9.62 1.54
CA LEU A 108 -0.62 10.05 2.85
C LEU A 108 -0.12 11.49 2.81
N ASP A 109 -0.29 12.20 3.93
CA ASP A 109 0.47 13.40 4.22
C ASP A 109 1.98 13.12 4.09
N ALA A 110 2.72 14.08 3.54
CA ALA A 110 4.13 13.90 3.20
C ALA A 110 4.99 13.55 4.43
N PHE A 111 4.75 14.21 5.57
CA PHE A 111 5.49 13.97 6.80
C PHE A 111 5.16 12.58 7.36
N ILE A 112 3.88 12.21 7.37
CA ILE A 112 3.43 10.88 7.81
C ILE A 112 4.07 9.79 6.95
N GLY A 113 3.94 9.90 5.63
CA GLY A 113 4.47 8.91 4.68
C GLY A 113 5.97 8.70 4.81
N GLU A 114 6.74 9.78 4.87
CA GLU A 114 8.20 9.73 5.03
C GLU A 114 8.60 9.07 6.35
N LYS A 115 7.91 9.42 7.45
CA LYS A 115 8.21 8.84 8.77
C LYS A 115 7.95 7.34 8.81
N LEU A 116 6.85 6.88 8.21
CA LEU A 116 6.53 5.45 8.11
C LEU A 116 7.55 4.70 7.24
N ALA A 117 7.95 5.28 6.10
CA ALA A 117 8.92 4.65 5.19
C ALA A 117 10.30 4.53 5.86
N ASN A 118 10.77 5.59 6.52
CA ASN A 118 12.06 5.59 7.23
C ASN A 118 12.09 4.58 8.38
N ALA A 119 10.97 4.40 9.09
CA ALA A 119 10.86 3.40 10.14
C ALA A 119 11.04 1.95 9.65
N LEU A 120 10.75 1.68 8.38
CA LEU A 120 10.94 0.37 7.75
C LEU A 120 12.32 0.21 7.09
N LEU A 121 12.86 1.29 6.51
CA LEU A 121 14.17 1.29 5.86
C LEU A 121 15.34 1.20 6.85
N ALA A 122 15.13 1.61 8.11
CA ALA A 122 16.15 1.59 9.14
C ALA A 122 16.35 0.22 9.85
N GLN A 123 15.65 -0.83 9.42
CA GLN A 123 15.66 -2.18 10.04
C GLN A 123 16.23 -3.28 9.14
#